data_AF-A0A285PRX5-F1
#
_entry.id   AF-A0A285PRX5-F1
#
_cell.length_a   1.000
_cell.length_b   1.000
_cell.length_c   1.000
_cell.angle_alpha   90.00
_cell.angle_beta   90.00
_cell.angle_gamma   90.00
#
_symmetry.space_group_name_H-M   'P 1'
#
loop_
_entity.id
_entity.type
_entity.pdbx_description
1 polymer ?
#
loop_
_entity_poly.entity_id
_entity_poly.type
_entity_poly.pdbx_seq_one_letter_code
_entity_poly.pdbx_strand_id
1 'polypeptide(L)'
;MANVKELLKAEENGSLSFGDYSLTQKTKLDEFSFEGDVYKVKTFQEITRLEKNGGVVYESVPGSAVHGYKETERQIAFETEAADDLQITLEVEPEKEYKVFVNDTNIGKLKSSLGGKISFSIELDAGETAKVQVVKL
;
A
#
# COMPACT_ATOMS: atom_id res chain seq x y z
N MET A 1 -1.27 -19.23 -2.39
CA MET A 1 -1.64 -17.99 -1.71
C MET A 1 -0.71 -17.85 -0.52
N ALA A 2 0.16 -16.84 -0.58
CA ALA A 2 1.37 -16.78 0.23
C ALA A 2 1.03 -16.25 1.62
N ASN A 3 1.04 -17.12 2.62
CA ASN A 3 1.19 -16.71 4.03
C ASN A 3 2.34 -15.71 4.10
N VAL A 4 2.07 -14.46 4.44
CA VAL A 4 3.10 -13.44 4.64
C VAL A 4 3.88 -13.84 5.89
N LYS A 5 4.88 -14.71 5.70
CA LYS A 5 5.76 -15.22 6.77
C LYS A 5 6.70 -14.16 7.33
N GLU A 6 6.73 -12.95 6.75
CA GLU A 6 7.54 -11.81 7.16
C GLU A 6 6.75 -10.52 6.94
N LEU A 7 6.58 -9.69 7.98
CA LEU A 7 5.71 -8.49 7.96
C LEU A 7 6.07 -7.47 6.87
N LEU A 8 7.32 -7.48 6.41
CA LEU A 8 7.86 -6.69 5.32
C LEU A 8 9.06 -7.44 4.74
N LYS A 9 9.07 -7.60 3.41
CA LYS A 9 10.14 -8.25 2.65
C LYS A 9 10.41 -7.52 1.34
N ALA A 10 11.64 -7.64 0.86
CA ALA A 10 12.05 -7.20 -0.47
C ALA A 10 11.96 -8.37 -1.46
N GLU A 11 11.38 -8.12 -2.62
CA GLU A 11 11.26 -9.08 -3.72
C GLU A 11 12.42 -8.95 -4.71
N GLU A 12 12.73 -10.02 -5.44
CA GLU A 12 13.83 -10.05 -6.44
C GLU A 12 13.68 -9.00 -7.55
N ASN A 13 12.47 -8.51 -7.80
CA ASN A 13 12.16 -7.50 -8.82
C ASN A 13 12.27 -6.04 -8.34
N GLY A 14 12.81 -5.82 -7.13
CA GLY A 14 12.98 -4.50 -6.53
C GLY A 14 11.65 -3.89 -6.09
N SER A 15 10.76 -4.70 -5.52
CA SER A 15 9.51 -4.24 -4.91
C SER A 15 9.42 -4.73 -3.46
N LEU A 16 8.48 -4.18 -2.71
CA LEU A 16 8.23 -4.55 -1.31
C LEU A 16 6.90 -5.28 -1.17
N SER A 17 6.87 -6.33 -0.35
CA SER A 17 5.63 -6.92 0.12
C SER A 17 5.55 -6.79 1.63
N PHE A 18 4.40 -6.44 2.17
CA PHE A 18 4.24 -6.14 3.59
C PHE A 18 2.78 -6.25 4.06
N GLY A 19 2.60 -6.26 5.37
CA GLY A 19 1.27 -6.30 5.97
C GLY A 19 0.76 -7.72 6.21
N ASP A 20 -0.01 -7.86 7.27
CA ASP A 20 -0.69 -9.10 7.65
C ASP A 20 -1.99 -8.75 8.40
N TYR A 21 -3.08 -8.78 7.65
CA TYR A 21 -4.42 -8.49 8.16
C TYR A 21 -5.01 -9.64 8.99
N SER A 22 -4.38 -10.81 9.02
CA SER A 22 -4.82 -11.94 9.84
C SER A 22 -4.44 -11.79 11.32
N LEU A 23 -3.54 -10.86 11.63
CA LEU A 23 -3.11 -10.61 13.00
C LEU A 23 -4.21 -9.91 13.80
N THR A 24 -4.57 -10.50 14.94
CA THR A 24 -5.52 -9.91 15.89
C THR A 24 -4.90 -8.81 16.74
N GLN A 25 -3.56 -8.79 16.85
CA GLN A 25 -2.82 -7.79 17.63
C GLN A 25 -1.82 -7.06 16.75
N LYS A 26 -1.71 -5.75 16.99
CA LYS A 26 -0.77 -4.88 16.33
C LYS A 26 0.66 -5.41 16.45
N THR A 27 1.25 -5.70 15.30
CA THR A 27 2.65 -6.11 15.18
C THR A 27 3.40 -5.11 14.31
N LYS A 28 4.71 -5.00 14.51
CA LYS A 28 5.56 -4.07 13.74
C LYS A 28 6.91 -4.71 13.40
N LEU A 29 7.47 -4.26 12.28
CA LEU A 29 8.88 -4.41 11.95
C LEU A 29 9.44 -3.02 11.64
N ASP A 30 10.53 -2.65 12.28
CA ASP A 30 11.25 -1.39 12.11
C ASP A 30 12.67 -1.62 11.60
N GLU A 31 13.34 -0.53 11.19
CA GLU A 31 14.74 -0.51 10.76
C GLU A 31 15.06 -1.40 9.54
N PHE A 32 14.05 -1.67 8.69
CA PHE A 32 14.24 -2.45 7.47
C PHE A 32 14.89 -1.60 6.38
N SER A 33 16.12 -1.91 6.01
CA SER A 33 16.87 -1.15 4.98
C SER A 33 16.60 -1.71 3.58
N PHE A 34 16.18 -0.85 2.65
CA PHE A 34 15.95 -1.23 1.25
C PHE A 34 16.26 -0.05 0.32
N GLU A 35 17.09 -0.29 -0.69
CA GLU A 35 17.49 0.72 -1.70
C GLU A 35 17.99 2.07 -1.13
N GLY A 36 18.60 2.05 0.06
CA GLY A 36 19.13 3.25 0.72
C GLY A 36 18.12 4.00 1.61
N ASP A 37 16.88 3.51 1.67
CA ASP A 37 15.84 4.02 2.55
C ASP A 37 15.60 3.09 3.74
N VAL A 38 15.02 3.63 4.81
CA VAL A 38 14.63 2.87 6.01
C VAL A 38 13.13 2.78 6.11
N TYR A 39 12.63 1.54 6.17
CA TYR A 39 11.21 1.23 6.22
C TYR A 39 10.78 0.72 7.59
N LYS A 40 9.51 0.96 7.89
CA LYS A 40 8.83 0.43 9.06
C LYS A 40 7.40 0.08 8.70
N VAL A 41 6.98 -1.15 9.01
CA VAL A 41 5.60 -1.59 8.87
C VAL A 41 4.95 -1.74 10.24
N LYS A 42 3.68 -1.35 10.34
CA LYS A 42 2.79 -1.64 11.46
C LYS A 42 1.52 -2.24 10.88
N THR A 43 1.11 -3.41 11.34
CA THR A 43 -0.01 -4.12 10.73
C THR A 43 -0.76 -4.98 11.75
N PHE A 44 -2.07 -5.04 11.55
CA PHE A 44 -3.02 -6.00 12.11
C PHE A 44 -4.37 -5.81 11.40
N GLN A 45 -5.38 -6.59 11.78
CA GLN A 45 -6.70 -6.60 11.13
C GLN A 45 -7.36 -5.22 10.95
N GLU A 46 -7.05 -4.22 11.78
CA GLU A 46 -7.69 -2.89 11.67
C GLU A 46 -6.91 -1.87 10.83
N ILE A 47 -5.61 -2.08 10.62
CA ILE A 47 -4.77 -1.12 9.89
C ILE A 47 -3.47 -1.76 9.41
N THR A 48 -3.06 -1.41 8.19
CA THR A 48 -1.69 -1.62 7.73
C THR A 48 -1.08 -0.31 7.29
N ARG A 49 0.08 0.01 7.86
CA ARG A 49 0.82 1.24 7.62
C ARG A 49 2.27 0.94 7.27
N LEU A 50 2.74 1.46 6.14
CA LEU A 50 4.14 1.48 5.76
C LEU A 50 4.69 2.90 5.91
N GLU A 51 5.77 3.03 6.65
CA GLU A 51 6.55 4.24 6.81
C GLU A 51 7.88 4.09 6.05
N LYS A 52 8.30 5.13 5.32
CA LYS A 52 9.58 5.26 4.62
C LYS A 52 10.27 6.52 5.15
N ASN A 53 11.47 6.38 5.70
CA ASN A 53 12.25 7.47 6.31
C ASN A 53 11.43 8.32 7.32
N GLY A 54 10.50 7.68 8.04
CA GLY A 54 9.61 8.33 9.01
C GLY A 54 8.33 8.94 8.43
N GLY A 55 8.16 9.03 7.10
CA GLY A 55 6.92 9.45 6.43
C GLY A 55 6.00 8.26 6.10
N VAL A 56 4.68 8.43 6.20
CA VAL A 56 3.71 7.36 5.90
C VAL A 56 3.44 7.29 4.40
N VAL A 57 3.99 6.29 3.72
CA VAL A 57 3.84 6.13 2.26
C VAL A 57 2.62 5.32 1.84
N TYR A 58 2.17 4.42 2.71
CA TYR A 58 0.96 3.61 2.52
C TYR A 58 0.21 3.47 3.84
N GLU A 59 -1.10 3.59 3.78
CA GLU A 59 -2.02 3.22 4.86
C GLU A 59 -3.28 2.59 4.30
N SER A 60 -3.80 1.57 5.00
CA SER A 60 -5.09 0.94 4.72
C SER A 60 -5.91 0.80 5.99
N VAL A 61 -7.22 1.00 5.88
CA VAL A 61 -8.21 0.72 6.93
C VAL A 61 -9.40 0.00 6.27
N PRO A 62 -9.74 -1.24 6.67
CA PRO A 62 -9.04 -2.11 7.63
C PRO A 62 -7.66 -2.54 7.14
N GLY A 63 -6.98 -3.39 7.91
CA GLY A 63 -5.64 -3.86 7.57
C GLY A 63 -5.62 -4.69 6.27
N SER A 64 -4.50 -4.62 5.56
CA SER A 64 -4.29 -5.34 4.32
C SER A 64 -2.95 -6.09 4.30
N ALA A 65 -2.84 -7.07 3.41
CA ALA A 65 -1.56 -7.55 2.88
C ALA A 65 -1.32 -6.84 1.54
N VAL A 66 -0.08 -6.45 1.29
CA VAL A 66 0.34 -5.74 0.09
C VAL A 66 1.48 -6.51 -0.55
N HIS A 67 1.39 -6.71 -1.85
CA HIS A 67 2.34 -7.47 -2.64
C HIS A 67 2.88 -6.63 -3.78
N GLY A 68 4.20 -6.69 -3.96
CA GLY A 68 4.84 -6.06 -5.12
C GLY A 68 4.74 -4.53 -5.15
N TYR A 69 4.67 -3.88 -3.99
CA TYR A 69 4.66 -2.42 -3.89
C TYR A 69 5.90 -1.83 -4.52
N LYS A 70 5.67 -1.06 -5.58
CA LYS A 70 6.72 -0.38 -6.32
C LYS A 70 6.28 1.03 -6.65
N GLU A 71 7.14 1.97 -6.30
CA GLU A 71 6.96 3.39 -6.56
C GLU A 71 8.05 3.87 -7.53
N THR A 72 7.64 4.69 -8.48
CA THR A 72 8.49 5.38 -9.44
C THR A 72 8.03 6.83 -9.54
N GLU A 73 8.79 7.68 -10.23
CA GLU A 73 8.41 9.08 -10.45
C GLU A 73 7.01 9.27 -11.07
N ARG A 74 6.55 8.29 -11.86
CA ARG A 74 5.30 8.39 -12.63
C ARG A 74 4.17 7.51 -12.12
N GLN A 75 4.50 6.46 -11.38
CA GLN A 75 3.53 5.43 -11.03
C GLN A 75 3.84 4.76 -9.69
N ILE A 76 2.78 4.47 -8.94
CA ILE A 76 2.76 3.49 -7.85
C ILE A 76 1.95 2.27 -8.32
N ALA A 77 2.44 1.07 -8.06
CA ALA A 77 1.75 -0.18 -8.37
C ALA A 77 1.93 -1.20 -7.23
N PHE A 78 0.87 -1.95 -6.95
CA PHE A 78 0.87 -3.06 -5.99
C PHE A 78 -0.37 -3.93 -6.19
N GLU A 79 -0.35 -5.11 -5.59
CA GLU A 79 -1.53 -5.93 -5.33
C GLU A 79 -1.87 -5.86 -3.84
N THR A 80 -3.15 -5.93 -3.49
CA THR A 80 -3.58 -5.89 -2.10
C THR A 80 -4.69 -6.88 -1.81
N GLU A 81 -4.65 -7.46 -0.62
CA GLU A 81 -5.65 -8.38 -0.07
C GLU A 81 -6.11 -7.84 1.28
N ALA A 82 -7.40 -7.99 1.58
CA ALA A 82 -7.99 -7.62 2.87
C ALA A 82 -9.16 -8.55 3.20
N ALA A 83 -9.69 -8.43 4.41
CA ALA A 83 -10.84 -9.21 4.85
C ALA A 83 -12.19 -8.69 4.31
N ASP A 84 -12.25 -7.41 3.92
CA ASP A 84 -13.44 -6.67 3.49
C ASP A 84 -12.98 -5.45 2.67
N ASP A 85 -13.93 -4.66 2.21
CA ASP A 85 -13.69 -3.35 1.60
C ASP A 85 -12.70 -2.52 2.41
N LEU A 86 -11.76 -1.87 1.72
CA LEU A 86 -10.77 -1.04 2.38
C LEU A 86 -10.61 0.34 1.75
N GLN A 87 -10.23 1.27 2.60
CA GLN A 87 -9.77 2.59 2.22
C GLN A 87 -8.24 2.63 2.24
N ILE A 88 -7.64 3.01 1.12
CA ILE A 88 -6.19 3.18 0.99
C ILE A 88 -5.86 4.67 0.95
N THR A 89 -4.77 5.05 1.61
CA THR A 89 -4.13 6.36 1.50
C THR A 89 -2.67 6.20 1.09
N LEU A 90 -2.25 6.95 0.07
CA LEU A 90 -0.88 6.91 -0.45
C LEU A 90 -0.21 8.27 -0.34
N GLU A 91 1.10 8.26 -0.11
CA GLU A 91 1.96 9.41 -0.37
C GLU A 91 2.23 9.57 -1.85
N VAL A 92 2.07 10.80 -2.34
CA VAL A 92 2.32 11.20 -3.71
C VAL A 92 2.79 12.65 -3.72
N GLU A 93 3.25 13.17 -4.86
CA GLU A 93 3.60 14.59 -4.96
C GLU A 93 2.39 15.50 -4.65
N PRO A 94 2.59 16.60 -3.91
CA PRO A 94 1.52 17.53 -3.58
C PRO A 94 1.02 18.29 -4.80
N GLU A 95 -0.27 18.62 -4.77
CA GLU A 95 -0.94 19.43 -5.79
C GLU A 95 -0.86 18.88 -7.23
N LYS A 96 -0.76 17.55 -7.37
CA LYS A 96 -0.77 16.83 -8.66
C LYS A 96 -2.08 16.07 -8.85
N GLU A 97 -2.31 15.62 -10.07
CA GLU A 97 -3.46 14.80 -10.42
C GLU A 97 -3.02 13.38 -10.81
N TYR A 98 -3.82 12.40 -10.43
CA TYR A 98 -3.54 10.99 -10.60
C TYR A 98 -4.76 10.26 -11.16
N LYS A 99 -4.56 9.31 -12.07
CA LYS A 99 -5.56 8.29 -12.39
C LYS A 99 -5.33 7.07 -11.53
N VAL A 100 -6.40 6.50 -11.00
CA VAL A 100 -6.35 5.26 -10.22
C VAL A 100 -7.04 4.15 -11.00
N PHE A 101 -6.36 3.02 -11.10
CA PHE A 101 -6.87 1.80 -11.70
C PHE A 101 -6.92 0.70 -10.64
N VAL A 102 -8.04 -0.02 -10.61
CA VAL A 102 -8.24 -1.22 -9.81
C VAL A 102 -8.65 -2.34 -10.76
N ASN A 103 -7.91 -3.45 -10.76
CA ASN A 103 -8.10 -4.57 -11.70
C ASN A 103 -8.20 -4.09 -13.16
N ASP A 104 -7.26 -3.22 -13.55
CA ASP A 104 -7.16 -2.57 -14.86
C ASP A 104 -8.36 -1.67 -15.26
N THR A 105 -9.31 -1.46 -14.34
CA THR A 105 -10.46 -0.56 -14.50
C THR A 105 -10.13 0.80 -13.89
N ASN A 106 -10.29 1.87 -14.67
CA ASN A 106 -10.12 3.24 -14.16
C ASN A 106 -11.27 3.61 -13.23
N ILE A 107 -10.99 3.82 -11.95
CA ILE A 107 -11.98 4.17 -10.92
C ILE A 107 -12.09 5.69 -10.70
N GLY A 108 -11.24 6.49 -11.37
CA GLY A 108 -11.36 7.94 -11.38
C GLY A 108 -10.04 8.68 -11.36
N LYS A 109 -10.18 10.00 -11.25
CA LYS A 109 -9.07 10.96 -11.17
C LYS A 109 -9.10 11.63 -9.80
N LEU A 110 -7.97 11.60 -9.11
CA LEU A 110 -7.79 12.20 -7.79
C LEU A 110 -6.78 13.33 -7.85
N LYS A 111 -7.03 14.39 -7.09
CA LYS A 111 -6.05 15.46 -6.86
C LYS A 111 -5.42 15.24 -5.49
N SER A 112 -4.09 15.27 -5.41
CA SER A 112 -3.40 15.15 -4.13
C SER A 112 -3.58 16.40 -3.27
N SER A 113 -3.64 16.19 -1.96
CA SER A 113 -3.69 17.26 -0.98
C SER A 113 -2.42 18.11 -0.97
N LEU A 114 -2.44 19.24 -0.25
CA LEU A 114 -1.25 20.06 -0.01
C LEU A 114 -0.12 19.27 0.67
N GLY A 115 -0.46 18.25 1.45
CA GLY A 115 0.49 17.35 2.11
C GLY A 115 0.88 16.14 1.27
N GLY A 116 0.53 16.09 -0.02
CA GLY A 116 0.93 14.99 -0.90
C GLY A 116 0.24 13.68 -0.58
N LYS A 117 -1.08 13.70 -0.36
CA LYS A 117 -1.87 12.48 -0.11
C LYS A 117 -3.02 12.34 -1.08
N ILE A 118 -3.31 11.11 -1.48
CA ILE A 118 -4.57 10.71 -2.11
C ILE A 118 -5.18 9.56 -1.32
N SER A 119 -6.51 9.46 -1.33
CA SER A 119 -7.22 8.34 -0.72
C SER A 119 -8.34 7.84 -1.64
N PHE A 120 -8.55 6.53 -1.65
CA PHE A 120 -9.61 5.88 -2.43
C PHE A 120 -10.04 4.57 -1.76
N SER A 121 -11.24 4.13 -2.08
CA SER A 121 -11.79 2.86 -1.59
C SER A 121 -11.68 1.78 -2.67
N ILE A 122 -11.49 0.54 -2.23
CA ILE A 122 -11.54 -0.65 -3.06
C ILE A 122 -12.58 -1.58 -2.46
N GLU A 123 -13.55 -1.97 -3.29
CA GLU A 123 -14.48 -3.06 -2.96
C GLU A 123 -13.74 -4.39 -3.14
N LEU A 124 -13.75 -5.22 -2.11
CA LEU A 124 -12.95 -6.46 -2.06
C LEU A 124 -13.70 -7.56 -1.30
N ASP A 125 -13.96 -8.67 -1.99
CA ASP A 125 -14.47 -9.87 -1.36
C ASP A 125 -13.36 -10.60 -0.58
N ALA A 126 -13.73 -11.23 0.54
CA ALA A 126 -12.77 -11.91 1.40
C ALA A 126 -12.01 -13.01 0.65
N GLY A 127 -10.68 -12.89 0.61
CA GLY A 127 -9.80 -13.83 -0.09
C GLY A 127 -9.53 -13.48 -1.56
N GLU A 128 -10.08 -12.37 -2.05
CA GLU A 128 -9.68 -11.81 -3.34
C GLU A 128 -8.49 -10.85 -3.22
N THR A 129 -7.81 -10.65 -4.35
CA THR A 129 -6.70 -9.71 -4.50
C THR A 129 -7.10 -8.64 -5.51
N ALA A 130 -6.83 -7.38 -5.19
CA ALA A 130 -7.01 -6.26 -6.12
C ALA A 130 -5.67 -5.74 -6.61
N LYS A 131 -5.52 -5.61 -7.93
CA LYS A 131 -4.36 -4.96 -8.57
C LYS A 131 -4.59 -3.46 -8.65
N VAL A 132 -3.71 -2.68 -8.03
CA VAL A 132 -3.80 -1.22 -7.96
C VAL A 132 -2.69 -0.58 -8.80
N GLN A 133 -3.06 0.43 -9.59
CA GLN A 133 -2.11 1.31 -10.26
C GLN A 133 -2.53 2.77 -10.10
N VAL A 134 -1.60 3.60 -9.63
CA VAL A 134 -1.79 5.04 -9.51
C VAL A 134 -0.82 5.72 -10.45
N VAL A 135 -1.33 6.43 -11.46
CA VAL A 135 -0.53 7.03 -12.53
C VAL A 135 -0.65 8.54 -12.49
N LYS A 136 0.49 9.22 -12.36
CA LYS A 136 0.58 10.68 -12.41
C LYS A 136 0.21 11.21 -13.79
N LEU A 137 -0.60 12.27 -13.82
CA LEU A 137 -1.05 12.96 -15.03
C LEU A 137 -0.16 14.13 -15.43
#